data_AF-A0A3S9IHD3-F1
#
_entry.id   AF-A0A3S9IHD3-F1
#
_cell.length_a   1.000
_cell.length_b   1.000
_cell.length_c   1.000
_cell.angle_alpha   90.00
_cell.angle_beta   90.00
_cell.angle_gamma   90.00
#
_symmetry.space_group_name_H-M   'P 1'
#
loop_
_entity.id
_entity.type
_entity.pdbx_description
1 polymer ?
#
loop_
_entity_poly.entity_id
_entity_poly.type
_entity_poly.pdbx_seq_one_letter_code
_entity_poly.pdbx_strand_id
1 'polypeptide(L)' 'MFTAAWAGWTAAFCVIEGAALYRKQPGDSLSEHVWKWFHTSKDTVPDRTTRLRRLALVAFLAWLSAHFLTGGTF' A
#
# COMPACT_ATOMS: atom_id res chain seq x y z
N MET A 1 -10.65 8.30 -21.82
CA MET A 1 -9.34 8.83 -21.39
C MET A 1 -9.35 8.90 -19.86
N PHE A 2 -8.22 8.67 -19.18
CA PHE A 2 -8.09 8.15 -17.79
C PHE A 2 -8.39 6.67 -17.57
N THR A 3 -9.50 6.10 -18.06
CA THR A 3 -9.76 4.64 -17.88
C THR A 3 -8.63 3.78 -18.45
N ALA A 4 -8.12 4.12 -19.63
CA ALA A 4 -6.96 3.43 -20.22
C ALA A 4 -5.67 3.63 -19.40
N ALA A 5 -5.49 4.79 -18.77
CA ALA A 5 -4.35 5.04 -17.90
C ALA A 5 -4.44 4.21 -16.61
N TRP A 6 -5.63 4.12 -16.01
CA TRP A 6 -5.89 3.22 -14.89
C TRP A 6 -5.65 1.76 -15.24
N ALA A 7 -6.16 1.30 -16.39
CA ALA A 7 -5.93 -0.06 -16.88
C ALA A 7 -4.43 -0.35 -17.10
N GLY A 8 -3.71 0.58 -17.73
CA GLY A 8 -2.26 0.47 -17.93
C GLY A 8 -1.49 0.43 -16.61
N TRP A 9 -1.88 1.27 -15.64
CA TRP A 9 -1.29 1.27 -14.30
C TRP A 9 -1.53 -0.05 -13.56
N THR A 10 -2.76 -0.59 -13.60
CA THR A 10 -3.08 -1.90 -13.00
C THR A 10 -2.29 -3.02 -13.66
N ALA A 11 -2.17 -3.01 -15.00
CA ALA A 11 -1.38 -4.00 -15.72
C ALA A 11 0.11 -3.93 -15.32
N ALA A 12 0.68 -2.72 -15.24
CA ALA A 12 2.05 -2.52 -14.78
C ALA A 12 2.26 -3.02 -13.34
N PHE A 13 1.32 -2.72 -12.43
CA PHE A 13 1.35 -3.23 -11.07
C PHE A 13 1.36 -4.76 -11.05
N CYS A 14 0.48 -5.43 -11.80
CA CYS A 14 0.44 -6.89 -11.86
C CYS A 14 1.74 -7.50 -12.40
N VAL A 15 2.36 -6.89 -13.41
CA VAL A 15 3.64 -7.38 -13.96
C VAL A 15 4.77 -7.23 -12.95
N ILE A 16 4.89 -6.07 -12.31
CA ILE A 16 5.95 -5.78 -11.33
C ILE A 16 5.80 -6.69 -10.11
N GLU A 17 4.60 -6.74 -9.52
CA GLU A 17 4.33 -7.55 -8.34
C GLU A 17 4.42 -9.05 -8.67
N GLY A 18 3.96 -9.47 -9.86
CA GLY A 18 4.08 -10.85 -10.31
C GLY A 18 5.54 -11.29 -10.46
N ALA A 19 6.40 -10.44 -11.04
CA ALA A 19 7.84 -10.70 -11.12
C ALA A 19 8.49 -10.74 -9.73
N ALA A 20 8.10 -9.84 -8.83
CA ALA A 20 8.56 -9.83 -7.44
C ALA A 20 8.19 -11.13 -6.71
N LEU A 21 6.95 -11.61 -6.86
CA LEU A 21 6.47 -12.86 -6.27
C LEU A 21 7.16 -14.10 -6.86
N TYR A 22 7.56 -14.06 -8.13
CA TYR A 22 8.36 -15.11 -8.74
C TYR A 22 9.79 -15.12 -8.21
N ARG A 23 10.43 -13.94 -8.11
CA ARG A 23 11.81 -13.77 -7.67
C ARG A 23 12.00 -14.03 -6.17
N LYS A 24 10.99 -13.69 -5.36
CA LYS A 24 10.96 -13.84 -3.90
C LYS A 24 12.15 -13.21 -3.18
N GLN A 25 12.75 -12.15 -3.74
CA GLN A 25 13.84 -11.45 -3.07
C GLN A 25 13.29 -10.41 -2.10
N PRO A 26 13.92 -10.24 -0.92
CA PRO A 26 13.50 -9.27 0.06
C PRO A 26 13.50 -7.85 -0.50
N GLY A 27 12.37 -7.16 -0.35
CA GLY A 27 12.20 -5.77 -0.76
C GLY A 27 11.80 -5.58 -2.22
N ASP A 28 11.35 -6.62 -2.93
CA ASP A 28 10.85 -6.48 -4.29
C ASP A 28 9.37 -6.08 -4.35
N SER A 29 8.57 -6.55 -3.39
CA SER A 29 7.12 -6.39 -3.46
C SER A 29 6.68 -5.01 -2.98
N LEU A 30 5.58 -4.50 -3.51
CA LEU A 30 4.98 -3.26 -3.01
C LEU A 30 4.60 -3.40 -1.53
N SER A 31 4.11 -4.58 -1.13
CA SER A 31 3.72 -4.84 0.27
C SER A 31 4.86 -4.59 1.27
N GLU A 32 6.09 -5.02 0.94
CA GLU A 32 7.26 -4.80 1.79
C GLU A 32 7.63 -3.33 1.91
N HIS A 33 7.46 -2.56 0.83
CA HIS A 33 7.65 -1.11 0.86
C HIS A 33 6.60 -0.43 1.73
N VAL A 34 5.33 -0.82 1.61
CA VAL A 34 4.24 -0.32 2.47
C VAL A 34 4.55 -0.63 3.93
N TRP A 35 5.04 -1.83 4.26
CA TRP A 35 5.41 -2.18 5.62
C TRP A 35 6.57 -1.34 6.16
N LYS A 36 7.58 -1.08 5.32
CA LYS A 36 8.69 -0.18 5.67
C LYS A 36 8.19 1.25 5.89
N TRP A 37 7.29 1.76 5.05
CA TRP A 37 6.76 3.12 5.19
C TRP A 37 5.88 3.31 6.41
N PHE A 38 5.14 2.29 6.84
CA PHE A 38 4.24 2.40 7.99
C PHE A 38 4.74 1.71 9.26
N HIS A 39 5.98 1.22 9.23
CA HIS A 39 6.61 0.52 10.35
C HIS A 39 5.76 -0.67 10.81
N THR A 40 5.20 -1.45 9.88
CA THR A 40 4.36 -2.63 10.17
C THR A 40 5.04 -3.95 9.86
N SER A 41 6.30 -3.93 9.40
CA SER A 41 7.11 -5.16 9.28
C SER A 41 7.44 -5.74 10.66
N LYS A 42 7.49 -7.07 10.77
CA LYS A 42 7.76 -7.79 12.03
C LYS A 42 9.09 -7.40 12.66
N ASP A 43 10.10 -7.12 11.84
CA ASP A 43 11.45 -6.78 12.30
C ASP A 43 11.64 -5.29 12.60
N THR A 44 10.56 -4.50 12.55
CA THR A 44 10.64 -3.06 12.78
C THR A 44 10.84 -2.77 14.27
N VAL A 45 11.97 -2.15 14.62
CA VAL A 45 12.19 -1.57 15.95
C VAL A 45 11.41 -0.26 16.06
N PRO A 46 10.41 -0.13 16.96
CA PRO A 46 9.61 1.08 17.07
C PRO A 46 10.44 2.30 17.51
N ASP A 47 10.17 3.43 16.88
CA ASP A 47 10.73 4.74 17.22
C ASP A 47 9.61 5.75 17.56
N ARG A 48 9.99 7.02 17.77
CA ARG A 48 9.05 8.11 18.08
C ARG A 48 8.03 8.37 16.96
N THR A 49 8.35 8.03 15.71
CA THR A 49 7.48 8.27 14.54
C THR A 49 6.53 7.11 14.27
N THR A 50 6.85 5.91 14.77
CA THR A 50 6.13 4.66 14.48
C THR A 50 4.64 4.76 14.80
N ARG A 51 4.28 5.35 15.95
CA ARG A 51 2.88 5.55 16.33
C ARG A 51 2.14 6.45 15.35
N LEU A 52 2.75 7.57 14.96
CA LEU A 52 2.16 8.51 14.01
C LEU A 52 1.97 7.87 12.63
N ARG A 53 2.97 7.14 12.15
CA ARG A 53 2.92 6.46 10.84
C ARG A 53 1.80 5.43 10.82
N ARG A 54 1.70 4.57 11.84
CA ARG A 54 0.61 3.58 11.95
C ARG A 54 -0.75 4.23 12.10
N LEU A 55 -0.86 5.33 12.85
CA LEU A 55 -2.10 6.09 12.97
C LEU A 55 -2.53 6.66 11.62
N ALA A 56 -1.60 7.24 10.86
CA ALA A 56 -1.86 7.75 9.52
C ALA A 56 -2.35 6.64 8.58
N LEU A 57 -1.74 5.45 8.63
CA LEU A 57 -2.20 4.28 7.87
C LEU A 57 -3.64 3.91 8.24
N VAL A 58 -3.94 3.77 9.54
CA VAL A 58 -5.28 3.37 10.00
C VAL A 58 -6.32 4.41 9.61
N ALA A 59 -6.04 5.70 9.83
CA ALA A 59 -6.93 6.78 9.46
C ALA A 59 -7.19 6.80 7.94
N PHE A 60 -6.14 6.66 7.14
CA PHE A 60 -6.27 6.60 5.67
C PHE A 60 -7.10 5.40 5.22
N LEU A 61 -6.85 4.20 5.74
CA LEU A 61 -7.59 3.00 5.37
C LEU A 61 -9.05 3.06 5.82
N ALA A 62 -9.31 3.58 7.02
CA ALA A 62 -10.67 3.79 7.51
C ALA A 62 -11.43 4.76 6.60
N TRP A 63 -10.83 5.90 6.29
CA TRP A 63 -11.40 6.88 5.37
C TRP A 63 -11.61 6.29 3.97
N LEU A 64 -10.59 5.67 3.36
CA LEU A 64 -10.66 5.12 2.01
C LEU A 64 -11.76 4.06 1.88
N SER A 65 -11.89 3.21 2.91
CA SER A 65 -12.95 2.19 2.96
C SER A 65 -14.33 2.84 3.05
N ALA A 66 -14.51 3.81 3.95
CA ALA A 66 -15.76 4.55 4.07
C ALA A 66 -16.11 5.30 2.77
N HIS A 67 -15.12 5.94 2.15
CA HIS A 67 -15.27 6.70 0.90
C HIS A 67 -15.75 5.79 -0.23
N PHE A 68 -15.16 4.60 -0.41
CA PHE A 68 -15.65 3.65 -1.40
C PHE A 68 -17.03 3.07 -1.08
N LEU A 69 -17.31 2.72 0.18
CA LEU A 69 -18.60 2.17 0.59
C LEU A 69 -19.76 3.17 0.45
N THR A 70 -19.47 4.46 0.51
CA THR A 70 -20.47 5.53 0.48
C THR A 70 -20.48 6.30 -0.84
N GLY A 71 -19.69 5.86 -1.84
CA GLY A 71 -19.55 6.54 -3.12
C GLY A 71 -18.99 7.96 -3.02
N GLY A 72 -18.23 8.25 -1.95
CA GLY A 72 -17.59 9.54 -1.71
C GLY A 72 -18.48 10.62 -1.11
N THR A 73 -19.59 10.23 -0.48
CA THR A 73 -20.53 11.17 0.14
C THR A 73 -20.03 11.74 1.48
N PHE A 74 -18.98 11.15 2.06
CA PHE A 74 -18.34 11.57 3.31
C PHE A 74 -16.80 11.62 3.16
#